data_AF-K6Y4U1-F1
#
_entry.id   AF-K6Y4U1-F1
#
_cell.length_a   1.000
_cell.length_b   1.000
_cell.length_c   1.000
_cell.angle_alpha   90.00
_cell.angle_beta   90.00
_cell.angle_gamma   90.00
#
_symmetry.space_group_name_H-M   'P 1'
#
loop_
_entity.id
_entity.type
_entity.pdbx_description
1 polymer ?
#
loop_
_entity_poly.entity_id
_entity_poly.type
_entity_poly.pdbx_seq_one_letter_code
_entity_poly.pdbx_strand_id
1 'polypeptide(L)'
;MLESFFAYFPKSAKLAVIFLSVIFSRYMFAFDGGEHALIGNLAFEKSTFTHPTFTPKNELKNLETDMPFNYGQVVAMSGDMYVSVEEIALSDPIILNGFFGRNRNSLKNCINIEIEAIYNDKVYSGCSDLVFAKKKLKYLTLAHDNYTHFAWHNIKKYVEFHTKALWFAKLAYLKCSDDQWLENAQQCEAKSAILWKEVESSGYREKLKSKYRKLPKLFPRRAFSQRYFIKLTKQQMIDLALFTNGYADHFLTDAFSAGHLRVPRSQIDRFVSYYDIDLVTDSDDREEGTSLSGALTQLLHNTDGYLGGTKVTNSVGNEFILRSDKQLFSLPDSTELSADFEQNNQLQYPVDAVVHSLQEVFNVVVNGGDAMPKYAYKALELVPFIENAEQNSLATQIQAAIEDRGATKKIIDQMSDEMSLLFKAKLLIEDKSYKHYLQDFVDSIPQLMAEFREQVTMESENELFKKRIPAPLLENLRQMH
;
A
#
# COMPACT_ATOMS: atom_id res chain seq x y z
N MET A 1 -43.59 2.08 -24.35
CA MET A 1 -44.15 3.12 -23.45
C MET A 1 -43.36 3.31 -22.14
N LEU A 2 -42.28 2.54 -21.91
CA LEU A 2 -41.29 2.77 -20.83
C LEU A 2 -39.95 3.34 -21.35
N GLU A 3 -39.70 3.28 -22.66
CA GLU A 3 -38.50 3.87 -23.30
C GLU A 3 -38.52 5.41 -23.36
N SER A 4 -39.68 6.05 -23.21
CA SER A 4 -39.82 7.51 -23.25
C SER A 4 -39.70 8.19 -21.87
N PHE A 5 -39.42 7.44 -20.80
CA PHE A 5 -39.32 7.99 -19.44
C PHE A 5 -37.89 8.27 -18.98
N PHE A 6 -36.87 7.74 -19.67
CA PHE A 6 -35.46 7.88 -19.27
C PHE A 6 -34.68 8.98 -20.01
N ALA A 7 -35.25 9.63 -21.03
CA ALA A 7 -34.58 10.66 -21.83
C ALA A 7 -34.39 12.03 -21.12
N TYR A 8 -34.77 12.16 -19.85
CA TYR A 8 -34.78 13.45 -19.13
C TYR A 8 -34.21 13.35 -17.71
N PHE A 9 -33.15 12.56 -17.49
CA PHE A 9 -32.43 12.57 -16.20
C PHE A 9 -31.38 13.70 -16.17
N PRO A 10 -31.58 14.77 -15.38
CA PRO A 10 -30.62 15.87 -15.28
C PRO A 10 -29.33 15.44 -14.57
N LYS A 11 -28.22 16.16 -14.84
CA LYS A 11 -26.93 16.03 -14.12
C LYS A 11 -27.06 16.00 -12.59
N SER A 12 -28.14 16.55 -12.04
CA SER A 12 -28.47 16.52 -10.60
C SER A 12 -28.83 15.14 -10.06
N ALA A 13 -29.33 14.21 -10.87
CA ALA A 13 -29.58 12.82 -10.44
C ALA A 13 -28.28 12.01 -10.31
N LYS A 14 -27.29 12.25 -11.18
CA LYS A 14 -25.93 11.69 -11.06
C LYS A 14 -25.27 12.17 -9.76
N LEU A 15 -25.39 13.46 -9.42
CA LEU A 15 -24.92 13.99 -8.14
C LEU A 15 -25.69 13.39 -6.96
N ALA A 16 -27.01 13.21 -7.07
CA ALA A 16 -27.84 12.66 -6.01
C ALA A 16 -27.49 11.20 -5.68
N VAL A 17 -27.21 10.34 -6.67
CA VAL A 17 -26.82 8.94 -6.43
C VAL A 17 -25.43 8.85 -5.78
N ILE A 18 -24.47 9.68 -6.20
CA ILE A 18 -23.15 9.80 -5.57
C ILE A 18 -23.29 10.32 -4.13
N PHE A 19 -24.13 11.34 -3.92
CA PHE A 19 -24.35 11.92 -2.60
C PHE A 19 -25.12 10.97 -1.66
N LEU A 20 -26.10 10.23 -2.18
CA LEU A 20 -26.88 9.24 -1.44
C LEU A 20 -26.04 8.01 -1.09
N SER A 21 -25.23 7.48 -2.00
CA SER A 21 -24.31 6.37 -1.71
C SER A 21 -23.30 6.72 -0.61
N VAL A 22 -22.78 7.96 -0.61
CA VAL A 22 -21.93 8.48 0.47
C VAL A 22 -22.67 8.55 1.82
N ILE A 23 -23.91 9.03 1.83
CA ILE A 23 -24.73 9.19 3.05
C ILE A 23 -25.24 7.84 3.61
N PHE A 24 -25.56 6.88 2.73
CA PHE A 24 -26.14 5.58 3.10
C PHE A 24 -25.09 4.50 3.43
N SER A 25 -23.80 4.76 3.21
CA SER A 25 -22.68 3.89 3.64
C SER A 25 -22.45 3.90 5.17
N ARG A 26 -23.54 3.77 5.94
CA ARG A 26 -23.59 3.92 7.41
C ARG A 26 -22.89 2.80 8.18
N TYR A 27 -22.41 1.76 7.51
CA TYR A 27 -21.74 0.65 8.14
C TYR A 27 -20.46 0.30 7.37
N MET A 28 -19.34 0.34 8.10
CA MET A 28 -18.13 -0.45 7.82
C MET A 28 -17.45 -0.27 6.46
N PHE A 29 -16.64 0.79 6.33
CA PHE A 29 -15.32 0.55 5.74
C PHE A 29 -14.46 0.16 6.92
N ALA A 30 -14.33 -1.14 7.12
CA ALA A 30 -13.40 -1.67 8.08
C ALA A 30 -12.02 -1.22 7.59
N PHE A 31 -11.47 -0.23 8.30
CA PHE A 31 -10.05 0.11 8.24
C PHE A 31 -9.27 -1.21 8.26
N ASP A 32 -8.33 -1.39 7.35
CA ASP A 32 -7.55 -2.63 7.17
C ASP A 32 -6.09 -2.46 7.60
N GLY A 33 -5.81 -1.40 8.36
CA GLY A 33 -4.44 -1.13 8.78
C GLY A 33 -4.00 -1.95 9.98
N GLY A 34 -4.91 -2.69 10.63
CA GLY A 34 -4.61 -3.50 11.81
C GLY A 34 -3.57 -4.58 11.51
N GLU A 35 -3.74 -5.32 10.41
CA GLU A 35 -2.81 -6.38 9.99
C GLU A 35 -1.42 -5.80 9.70
N HIS A 36 -1.35 -4.75 8.87
CA HIS A 36 -0.12 -4.01 8.58
C HIS A 36 0.58 -3.52 9.85
N ALA A 37 -0.18 -2.91 10.77
CA ALA A 37 0.39 -2.37 11.98
C ALA A 37 0.87 -3.45 12.93
N LEU A 38 0.16 -4.56 13.01
CA LEU A 38 0.55 -5.68 13.84
C LEU A 38 1.86 -6.31 13.33
N ILE A 39 1.97 -6.60 12.04
CA ILE A 39 3.20 -7.10 11.41
C ILE A 39 4.35 -6.14 11.66
N GLY A 40 4.15 -4.83 11.42
CA GLY A 40 5.18 -3.82 11.62
C GLY A 40 5.66 -3.74 13.07
N ASN A 41 4.75 -3.82 14.06
CA ASN A 41 5.12 -3.82 15.48
C ASN A 41 5.92 -5.07 15.86
N LEU A 42 5.46 -6.25 15.46
CA LEU A 42 6.13 -7.53 15.72
C LEU A 42 7.53 -7.57 15.09
N ALA A 43 7.65 -7.12 13.84
CA ALA A 43 8.92 -7.06 13.13
C ALA A 43 9.89 -6.04 13.74
N PHE A 44 9.39 -4.87 14.16
CA PHE A 44 10.22 -3.87 14.81
C PHE A 44 10.73 -4.36 16.18
N GLU A 45 9.88 -5.00 16.97
CA GLU A 45 10.29 -5.65 18.20
C GLU A 45 11.37 -6.72 17.93
N LYS A 46 11.13 -7.66 17.02
CA LYS A 46 12.06 -8.74 16.66
C LYS A 46 13.40 -8.24 16.10
N SER A 47 13.40 -7.15 15.35
CA SER A 47 14.62 -6.56 14.77
C SER A 47 15.46 -5.78 15.79
N THR A 48 14.84 -5.05 16.73
CA THR A 48 15.57 -4.26 17.73
C THR A 48 16.34 -5.09 18.75
N PHE A 49 15.89 -6.32 19.05
CA PHE A 49 16.67 -7.27 19.86
C PHE A 49 18.07 -7.55 19.32
N THR A 50 18.32 -7.29 18.03
CA THR A 50 19.61 -7.55 17.40
C THR A 50 20.58 -6.36 17.45
N HIS A 51 20.17 -5.15 17.86
CA HIS A 51 21.04 -3.98 17.79
C HIS A 51 20.89 -2.96 18.95
N PRO A 52 21.93 -2.73 19.77
CA PRO A 52 21.83 -1.93 21.01
C PRO A 52 21.57 -0.43 20.81
N THR A 53 21.85 0.11 19.61
CA THR A 53 21.55 1.52 19.27
C THR A 53 20.05 1.79 19.15
N PHE A 54 19.24 0.78 18.84
CA PHE A 54 17.81 0.93 18.69
C PHE A 54 17.16 0.41 19.98
N THR A 55 16.77 1.32 20.86
CA THR A 55 16.06 0.91 22.07
C THR A 55 14.64 0.47 21.69
N PRO A 56 14.09 -0.60 22.29
CA PRO A 56 12.74 -1.12 21.99
C PRO A 56 11.59 -0.18 22.33
N LYS A 57 11.85 1.10 22.63
CA LYS A 57 10.79 2.03 23.04
C LYS A 57 9.76 2.31 21.95
N ASN A 58 9.87 1.71 20.75
CA ASN A 58 8.85 1.72 19.68
C ASN A 58 8.25 3.10 19.43
N GLU A 59 9.02 4.17 19.63
CA GLU A 59 8.51 5.54 19.57
C GLU A 59 9.29 6.29 18.51
N LEU A 60 8.80 6.21 17.28
CA LEU A 60 9.17 7.11 16.21
C LEU A 60 8.48 8.44 16.43
N LYS A 61 9.22 9.53 16.32
CA LYS A 61 8.64 10.86 16.41
C LYS A 61 8.55 11.49 15.04
N ASN A 62 7.43 12.15 14.80
CA ASN A 62 7.32 13.06 13.67
C ASN A 62 8.49 14.09 13.72
N LEU A 63 9.00 14.49 12.56
CA LEU A 63 10.24 15.27 12.49
C LEU A 63 10.09 16.70 13.03
N GLU A 64 8.87 17.23 13.05
CA GLU A 64 8.58 18.61 13.44
C GLU A 64 7.65 18.72 14.65
N THR A 65 7.03 17.62 15.08
CA THR A 65 6.22 17.54 16.30
C THR A 65 6.69 16.38 17.17
N ASP A 66 6.60 16.50 18.48
CA ASP A 66 6.79 15.37 19.42
C ASP A 66 5.63 14.35 19.38
N MET A 67 4.98 14.16 18.22
CA MET A 67 3.92 13.17 18.06
C MET A 67 4.54 11.78 17.93
N PRO A 68 4.25 10.85 18.86
CA PRO A 68 4.80 9.50 18.82
C PRO A 68 4.04 8.61 17.83
N PHE A 69 4.74 7.65 17.24
CA PHE A 69 4.23 6.57 16.43
C PHE A 69 4.95 5.29 16.82
N ASN A 70 4.24 4.16 16.85
CA ASN A 70 4.91 2.87 16.72
C ASN A 70 5.17 2.56 15.25
N TYR A 71 6.12 1.67 14.97
CA TYR A 71 6.50 1.34 13.60
C TYR A 71 5.30 0.79 12.81
N GLY A 72 4.48 -0.06 13.44
CA GLY A 72 3.25 -0.57 12.86
C GLY A 72 2.29 0.51 12.37
N GLN A 73 2.05 1.55 13.18
CA GLN A 73 1.22 2.68 12.78
C GLN A 73 1.80 3.40 11.56
N VAL A 74 3.12 3.50 11.45
CA VAL A 74 3.74 4.05 10.23
C VAL A 74 3.44 3.16 9.03
N VAL A 75 3.65 1.84 9.14
CA VAL A 75 3.36 0.88 8.06
C VAL A 75 1.89 0.97 7.63
N ALA A 76 0.95 0.90 8.56
CA ALA A 76 -0.49 0.91 8.26
C ALA A 76 -1.04 2.24 7.73
N MET A 77 -0.38 3.35 8.03
CA MET A 77 -0.83 4.68 7.58
C MET A 77 -0.18 5.09 6.25
N SER A 78 0.96 4.48 5.90
CA SER A 78 1.70 4.78 4.67
C SER A 78 1.00 4.20 3.46
N GLY A 79 1.11 4.82 2.27
CA GLY A 79 0.44 4.33 1.05
C GLY A 79 -1.05 4.70 1.00
N ASP A 80 -1.84 4.19 1.94
CA ASP A 80 -3.30 4.31 1.93
C ASP A 80 -3.82 5.67 2.42
N MET A 81 -3.21 6.23 3.46
CA MET A 81 -3.72 7.44 4.13
C MET A 81 -2.88 8.67 3.83
N TYR A 82 -1.61 8.43 3.52
CA TYR A 82 -0.63 9.44 3.17
C TYR A 82 0.09 8.99 1.90
N VAL A 83 0.12 9.87 0.91
CA VAL A 83 0.70 9.59 -0.41
C VAL A 83 2.20 9.82 -0.48
N SER A 84 2.79 10.41 0.56
CA SER A 84 4.23 10.69 0.61
C SER A 84 4.72 10.78 2.04
N VAL A 85 5.97 10.37 2.23
CA VAL A 85 6.69 10.40 3.51
C VAL A 85 6.56 11.77 4.17
N GLU A 86 6.66 12.85 3.41
CA GLU A 86 6.50 14.23 3.87
C GLU A 86 5.16 14.45 4.61
N GLU A 87 4.06 13.87 4.14
CA GLU A 87 2.74 14.11 4.75
C GLU A 87 2.56 13.46 6.12
N ILE A 88 3.26 12.36 6.41
CA ILE A 88 3.21 11.71 7.72
C ILE A 88 4.35 12.20 8.63
N ALA A 89 5.54 12.46 8.06
CA ALA A 89 6.76 12.78 8.81
C ALA A 89 6.88 14.27 9.16
N LEU A 90 6.18 15.19 8.48
CA LEU A 90 6.21 16.63 8.78
C LEU A 90 4.96 17.10 9.55
N SER A 91 5.03 18.31 10.11
CA SER A 91 3.87 18.95 10.73
C SER A 91 2.88 19.44 9.69
N ASP A 92 1.66 19.67 10.15
CA ASP A 92 0.67 20.39 9.38
C ASP A 92 1.12 21.82 9.10
N PRO A 93 0.69 22.43 7.98
CA PRO A 93 0.78 23.87 7.80
C PRO A 93 0.15 24.59 8.99
N ILE A 94 0.76 25.68 9.46
CA ILE A 94 0.35 26.43 10.67
C ILE A 94 -1.16 26.76 10.67
N ILE A 95 -1.73 27.07 9.51
CA ILE A 95 -3.15 27.44 9.35
C ILE A 95 -4.10 26.25 9.54
N LEU A 96 -3.60 25.02 9.38
CA LEU A 96 -4.33 23.76 9.58
C LEU A 96 -3.84 23.01 10.83
N ASN A 97 -3.07 23.68 11.68
CA ASN A 97 -2.52 23.09 12.89
C ASN A 97 -3.64 22.53 13.79
N GLY A 98 -3.46 21.29 14.24
CA GLY A 98 -4.46 20.56 15.03
C GLY A 98 -5.62 19.98 14.22
N PHE A 99 -5.79 20.32 12.93
CA PHE A 99 -6.75 19.63 12.07
C PHE A 99 -6.24 18.23 11.71
N PHE A 100 -5.08 18.10 11.04
CA PHE A 100 -4.57 16.76 10.75
C PHE A 100 -3.90 16.11 11.95
N GLY A 101 -3.38 16.87 12.92
CA GLY A 101 -2.95 16.34 14.21
C GLY A 101 -4.04 15.54 14.95
N ARG A 102 -5.26 16.09 15.07
CA ARG A 102 -6.43 15.35 15.60
C ARG A 102 -6.78 14.14 14.72
N ASN A 103 -6.58 14.28 13.40
CA ASN A 103 -6.83 13.20 12.45
C ASN A 103 -5.87 12.02 12.61
N ARG A 104 -4.58 12.28 12.87
CA ARG A 104 -3.56 11.26 13.12
C ARG A 104 -3.86 10.47 14.38
N ASN A 105 -4.20 11.15 15.48
CA ASN A 105 -4.53 10.46 16.73
C ASN A 105 -5.80 9.61 16.63
N SER A 106 -6.84 10.13 15.97
CA SER A 106 -8.06 9.37 15.66
C SER A 106 -7.74 8.11 14.85
N LEU A 107 -6.94 8.25 13.77
CA LEU A 107 -6.54 7.10 12.96
C LEU A 107 -5.74 6.08 13.76
N LYS A 108 -4.70 6.52 14.48
CA LYS A 108 -3.91 5.66 15.39
C LYS A 108 -4.79 4.90 16.38
N ASN A 109 -5.81 5.56 16.95
CA ASN A 109 -6.76 4.92 17.84
C ASN A 109 -7.58 3.84 17.13
N CYS A 110 -8.06 4.11 15.90
CA CYS A 110 -8.74 3.10 15.10
C CYS A 110 -7.84 1.88 14.80
N ILE A 111 -6.56 2.11 14.46
CA ILE A 111 -5.58 1.03 14.25
C ILE A 111 -5.43 0.20 15.52
N ASN A 112 -5.26 0.85 16.67
CA ASN A 112 -5.05 0.15 17.93
C ASN A 112 -6.27 -0.70 18.34
N ILE A 113 -7.49 -0.22 18.08
CA ILE A 113 -8.71 -1.00 18.33
C ILE A 113 -8.75 -2.24 17.43
N GLU A 114 -8.32 -2.13 16.17
CA GLU A 114 -8.25 -3.25 15.25
C GLU A 114 -7.17 -4.26 15.66
N ILE A 115 -5.98 -3.80 16.04
CA ILE A 115 -4.92 -4.64 16.62
C ILE A 115 -5.45 -5.39 17.85
N GLU A 116 -6.14 -4.70 18.76
CA GLU A 116 -6.74 -5.32 19.94
C GLU A 116 -7.80 -6.37 19.57
N ALA A 117 -8.58 -6.13 18.52
CA ALA A 117 -9.55 -7.09 18.01
C ALA A 117 -8.87 -8.36 17.47
N ILE A 118 -7.79 -8.20 16.69
CA ILE A 118 -6.99 -9.32 16.15
C ILE A 118 -6.36 -10.14 17.28
N TYR A 119 -5.81 -9.49 18.32
CA TYR A 119 -5.19 -10.19 19.45
C TYR A 119 -6.17 -10.97 20.34
N ASN A 120 -7.41 -10.49 20.45
CA ASN A 120 -8.40 -11.06 21.36
C ASN A 120 -9.43 -11.94 20.63
N ASP A 121 -9.18 -12.26 19.35
CA ASP A 121 -10.08 -13.00 18.47
C ASP A 121 -11.50 -12.42 18.46
N LYS A 122 -11.60 -11.09 18.56
CA LYS A 122 -12.89 -10.38 18.58
C LYS A 122 -13.22 -9.88 17.20
N VAL A 123 -14.51 -9.94 16.84
CA VAL A 123 -15.02 -9.26 15.65
C VAL A 123 -14.80 -7.76 15.80
N TYR A 124 -14.03 -7.17 14.89
CA TYR A 124 -13.82 -5.73 14.84
C TYR A 124 -15.15 -5.02 14.57
N SER A 125 -15.63 -4.24 15.55
CA SER A 125 -16.92 -3.54 15.48
C SER A 125 -16.88 -2.22 14.69
N GLY A 126 -15.74 -1.91 14.06
CA GLY A 126 -15.52 -0.66 13.34
C GLY A 126 -15.11 0.51 14.24
N CYS A 127 -14.39 1.47 13.68
CA CYS A 127 -14.11 2.74 14.35
C CYS A 127 -15.30 3.70 14.14
N SER A 128 -16.05 4.00 15.20
CA SER A 128 -17.28 4.81 15.14
C SER A 128 -17.04 6.32 14.98
N ASP A 129 -15.82 6.74 14.67
CA ASP A 129 -15.45 8.15 14.66
C ASP A 129 -16.11 8.87 13.47
N LEU A 130 -17.14 9.69 13.74
CA LEU A 130 -17.87 10.48 12.74
C LEU A 130 -16.94 11.38 11.89
N VAL A 131 -15.75 11.68 12.42
CA VAL A 131 -14.66 12.40 11.73
C VAL A 131 -14.05 11.57 10.59
N PHE A 132 -14.10 10.24 10.68
CA PHE A 132 -13.66 9.31 9.63
C PHE A 132 -14.59 9.37 8.40
N ALA A 133 -15.89 9.60 8.58
CA ALA A 133 -16.87 9.63 7.48
C ALA A 133 -16.61 10.74 6.44
N LYS A 134 -16.08 11.91 6.84
CA LYS A 134 -15.65 12.96 5.89
C LYS A 134 -14.34 12.63 5.18
N LYS A 135 -13.48 11.81 5.78
CA LYS A 135 -12.18 11.39 5.24
C LYS A 135 -12.29 10.15 4.38
N LYS A 136 -13.36 9.37 4.56
CA LYS A 136 -13.81 8.27 3.70
C LYS A 136 -13.88 8.69 2.23
N LEU A 137 -14.23 9.94 1.91
CA LEU A 137 -14.17 10.45 0.53
C LEU A 137 -12.74 10.59 -0.03
N LYS A 138 -11.77 10.96 0.83
CA LYS A 138 -10.34 11.06 0.47
C LYS A 138 -9.69 9.68 0.39
N TYR A 139 -10.06 8.78 1.30
CA TYR A 139 -9.68 7.36 1.25
C TYR A 139 -10.26 6.69 0.02
N LEU A 140 -11.52 6.94 -0.34
CA LEU A 140 -12.11 6.43 -1.58
C LEU A 140 -11.36 6.92 -2.82
N THR A 141 -10.97 8.20 -2.88
CA THR A 141 -10.17 8.71 -4.00
C THR A 141 -8.77 8.10 -4.06
N LEU A 142 -8.12 7.86 -2.92
CA LEU A 142 -6.82 7.16 -2.86
C LEU A 142 -6.93 5.66 -3.20
N ALA A 143 -7.95 4.98 -2.67
CA ALA A 143 -8.28 3.59 -3.00
C ALA A 143 -8.68 3.41 -4.47
N HIS A 144 -9.16 4.47 -5.14
CA HIS A 144 -9.40 4.47 -6.59
C HIS A 144 -8.10 4.65 -7.40
N ASP A 145 -7.10 5.36 -6.85
CA ASP A 145 -5.76 5.59 -7.42
C ASP A 145 -4.73 4.50 -7.03
N ASN A 146 -5.20 3.37 -6.46
CA ASN A 146 -4.37 2.43 -5.70
C ASN A 146 -3.64 1.36 -6.53
N TYR A 147 -3.43 1.55 -7.83
CA TYR A 147 -2.79 0.50 -8.66
C TYR A 147 -1.38 0.16 -8.20
N THR A 148 -0.73 1.08 -7.49
CA THR A 148 0.59 0.87 -6.89
C THR A 148 0.62 -0.20 -5.82
N HIS A 149 -0.50 -0.66 -5.30
CA HIS A 149 -0.58 -1.71 -4.28
C HIS A 149 -0.67 -3.10 -4.90
N PHE A 150 -0.81 -3.20 -6.22
CA PHE A 150 -1.07 -4.47 -6.89
C PHE A 150 0.13 -4.96 -7.73
N ALA A 151 0.38 -6.25 -7.59
CA ALA A 151 1.28 -7.08 -8.37
C ALA A 151 2.64 -6.42 -8.59
N TRP A 152 3.04 -6.25 -9.85
CA TRP A 152 4.31 -5.63 -10.23
C TRP A 152 4.52 -4.23 -9.67
N HIS A 153 3.47 -3.41 -9.61
CA HIS A 153 3.58 -2.02 -9.16
C HIS A 153 3.85 -1.94 -7.67
N ASN A 154 3.32 -2.91 -6.91
CA ASN A 154 3.60 -3.08 -5.49
C ASN A 154 5.09 -3.30 -5.23
N ILE A 155 5.68 -4.28 -5.93
CA ILE A 155 7.11 -4.60 -5.81
C ILE A 155 7.99 -3.42 -6.23
N LYS A 156 7.60 -2.68 -7.28
CA LYS A 156 8.29 -1.45 -7.67
C LYS A 156 8.27 -0.40 -6.56
N LYS A 157 7.12 -0.17 -5.92
CA LYS A 157 7.00 0.80 -4.83
C LYS A 157 7.80 0.39 -3.60
N TYR A 158 7.80 -0.89 -3.25
CA TYR A 158 8.71 -1.41 -2.23
C TYR A 158 10.17 -1.04 -2.56
N VAL A 159 10.65 -1.40 -3.75
CA VAL A 159 12.04 -1.13 -4.16
C VAL A 159 12.36 0.36 -4.14
N GLU A 160 11.46 1.21 -4.65
CA GLU A 160 11.63 2.67 -4.67
C GLU A 160 11.76 3.26 -3.25
N PHE A 161 10.81 2.95 -2.36
CA PHE A 161 10.81 3.48 -1.00
C PHE A 161 11.91 2.87 -0.13
N HIS A 162 12.20 1.57 -0.26
CA HIS A 162 13.26 0.92 0.49
C HIS A 162 14.64 1.45 0.10
N THR A 163 14.89 1.65 -1.21
CA THR A 163 16.11 2.32 -1.69
C THR A 163 16.27 3.72 -1.07
N LYS A 164 15.16 4.47 -1.00
CA LYS A 164 15.14 5.81 -0.40
C LYS A 164 15.39 5.76 1.11
N ALA A 165 14.84 4.77 1.81
CA ALA A 165 15.06 4.55 3.24
C ALA A 165 16.53 4.25 3.55
N LEU A 166 17.18 3.38 2.76
CA LEU A 166 18.61 3.08 2.88
C LEU A 166 19.48 4.32 2.62
N TRP A 167 19.07 5.19 1.68
CA TRP A 167 19.75 6.46 1.48
C TRP A 167 19.65 7.37 2.71
N PHE A 168 18.46 7.52 3.30
CA PHE A 168 18.30 8.27 4.55
C PHE A 168 19.07 7.65 5.73
N ALA A 169 19.13 6.32 5.83
CA ALA A 169 19.96 5.61 6.80
C ALA A 169 21.45 5.95 6.65
N LYS A 170 21.95 6.04 5.41
CA LYS A 170 23.32 6.47 5.14
C LYS A 170 23.55 7.92 5.57
N LEU A 171 22.58 8.82 5.34
CA LEU A 171 22.68 10.19 5.85
C LEU A 171 22.72 10.22 7.38
N ALA A 172 21.94 9.36 8.05
CA ALA A 172 21.94 9.25 9.50
C ALA A 172 23.29 8.77 10.05
N TYR A 173 23.94 7.81 9.38
CA TYR A 173 25.31 7.37 9.73
C TYR A 173 26.35 8.50 9.63
N LEU A 174 26.21 9.36 8.62
CA LEU A 174 27.08 10.51 8.39
C LEU A 174 26.80 11.68 9.35
N LYS A 175 25.66 11.69 10.03
CA LYS A 175 25.35 12.64 11.09
C LYS A 175 26.03 12.22 12.40
N CYS A 176 26.82 13.12 12.97
CA CYS A 176 27.30 13.00 14.34
C CYS A 176 26.27 13.53 15.34
N SER A 177 26.15 12.86 16.49
CA SER A 177 25.51 13.44 17.68
C SER A 177 26.45 14.45 18.36
N ASP A 178 25.91 15.22 19.31
CA ASP A 178 26.69 16.20 20.07
C ASP A 178 27.84 15.53 20.83
N ASP A 179 27.61 14.35 21.42
CA ASP A 179 28.66 13.57 22.10
C ASP A 179 29.77 13.14 21.13
N GLN A 180 29.41 12.70 19.92
CA GLN A 180 30.39 12.31 18.90
C GLN A 180 31.25 13.49 18.43
N TRP A 181 30.68 14.70 18.39
CA TRP A 181 31.44 15.93 18.11
C TRP A 181 32.44 16.26 19.21
N LEU A 182 32.07 16.03 20.48
CA LEU A 182 32.96 16.23 21.62
C LEU A 182 34.10 15.19 21.66
N GLU A 183 33.81 13.94 21.29
CA GLU A 183 34.79 12.85 21.27
C GLU A 183 35.78 12.98 20.10
N ASN A 184 35.32 13.30 18.89
CA ASN A 184 36.17 13.36 17.70
C ASN A 184 35.64 14.32 16.62
N ALA A 185 35.88 15.62 16.82
CA ALA A 185 35.47 16.68 15.89
C ALA A 185 36.01 16.48 14.47
N GLN A 186 37.28 16.07 14.31
CA GLN A 186 37.89 15.88 12.99
C GLN A 186 37.17 14.81 12.16
N GLN A 187 36.81 13.69 12.79
CA GLN A 187 36.04 12.64 12.13
C GLN A 187 34.64 13.13 11.74
N CYS A 188 34.00 13.93 12.59
CA CYS A 188 32.68 14.50 12.32
C CYS A 188 32.70 15.56 11.22
N GLU A 189 33.76 16.36 11.10
CA GLU A 189 33.96 17.27 9.96
C GLU A 189 34.05 16.50 8.64
N ALA A 190 34.85 15.43 8.61
CA ALA A 190 34.98 14.57 7.43
C ALA A 190 33.65 13.93 7.04
N LYS A 191 32.89 13.39 8.01
CA LYS A 191 31.54 12.84 7.77
C LYS A 191 30.56 13.90 7.27
N SER A 192 30.60 15.10 7.85
CA SER A 192 29.75 16.22 7.45
C SER A 192 30.01 16.65 6.00
N ALA A 193 31.27 16.69 5.57
CA ALA A 193 31.62 16.99 4.18
C ALA A 193 31.04 15.94 3.20
N ILE A 194 31.09 14.65 3.56
CA ILE A 194 30.48 13.58 2.77
C ILE A 194 28.95 13.75 2.75
N LEU A 195 28.32 14.01 3.89
CA LEU A 195 26.87 14.24 3.99
C LEU A 195 26.42 15.35 3.02
N TRP A 196 27.12 16.48 3.01
CA TRP A 196 26.80 17.60 2.11
C TRP A 196 26.85 17.17 0.65
N LYS A 197 27.91 16.45 0.24
CA LYS A 197 28.05 15.94 -1.12
C LYS A 197 26.91 14.99 -1.50
N GLU A 198 26.54 14.07 -0.61
CA GLU A 198 25.43 13.13 -0.82
C GLU A 198 24.11 13.88 -1.01
N VAL A 199 23.79 14.84 -0.13
CA VAL A 199 22.57 15.66 -0.21
C VAL A 199 22.53 16.51 -1.48
N GLU A 200 23.66 17.10 -1.88
CA GLU A 200 23.76 17.92 -3.09
C GLU A 200 23.55 17.11 -4.36
N SER A 201 24.08 15.88 -4.41
CA SER A 201 24.00 14.99 -5.57
C SER A 201 22.68 14.24 -5.71
N SER A 202 21.84 14.19 -4.67
CA SER A 202 20.63 13.36 -4.63
C SER A 202 19.49 13.79 -5.56
N GLY A 203 19.64 14.92 -6.27
CA GLY A 203 18.58 15.43 -7.13
C GLY A 203 17.36 16.00 -6.38
N TYR A 204 17.39 16.06 -5.04
CA TYR A 204 16.41 16.77 -4.19
C TYR A 204 16.56 18.31 -4.37
N ARG A 205 16.53 18.83 -5.60
CA ARG A 205 16.56 20.26 -5.92
C ARG A 205 15.15 20.81 -6.15
N GLU A 206 15.04 22.12 -5.94
CA GLU A 206 13.84 22.93 -5.67
C GLU A 206 12.55 22.58 -6.44
N LYS A 207 11.46 22.57 -5.65
CA LYS A 207 10.03 22.47 -5.98
C LYS A 207 9.58 21.12 -6.56
N LEU A 208 9.02 20.30 -5.67
CA LEU A 208 7.93 19.40 -6.01
C LEU A 208 6.89 20.18 -6.82
N LYS A 209 6.82 19.96 -8.13
CA LYS A 209 5.63 20.27 -8.93
C LYS A 209 4.57 19.27 -8.46
N SER A 210 3.83 19.61 -7.41
CA SER A 210 2.89 18.65 -6.84
C SER A 210 1.78 18.29 -7.84
N LYS A 211 1.46 17.00 -7.90
CA LYS A 211 0.21 16.42 -8.44
C LYS A 211 -1.05 17.07 -7.82
N TYR A 212 -0.88 17.82 -6.72
CA TYR A 212 -1.92 18.61 -6.03
C TYR A 212 -1.98 20.09 -6.42
N ARG A 213 -1.55 20.47 -7.64
CA ARG A 213 -1.57 21.88 -8.10
C ARG A 213 -2.95 22.57 -7.97
N LYS A 214 -4.03 21.80 -7.86
CA LYS A 214 -5.43 22.28 -7.69
C LYS A 214 -5.87 22.43 -6.21
N LEU A 215 -5.22 21.77 -5.25
CA LEU A 215 -5.51 21.86 -3.80
C LEU A 215 -4.33 22.52 -3.06
N PRO A 216 -4.44 23.78 -2.66
CA PRO A 216 -4.43 24.99 -3.46
C PRO A 216 -3.09 25.72 -3.34
N LYS A 217 -2.78 26.59 -4.31
CA LYS A 217 -1.71 27.62 -4.25
C LYS A 217 -1.71 28.50 -2.98
N LEU A 218 -2.75 28.40 -2.15
CA LEU A 218 -2.95 29.13 -0.89
C LEU A 218 -2.26 28.48 0.33
N PHE A 219 -1.93 27.18 0.30
CA PHE A 219 -1.32 26.48 1.44
C PHE A 219 -0.17 25.56 0.99
N PRO A 220 0.99 26.13 0.60
CA PRO A 220 2.13 25.31 0.21
C PRO A 220 2.54 24.39 1.36
N ARG A 221 2.45 23.08 1.14
CA ARG A 221 2.98 22.08 2.08
C ARG A 221 4.50 22.17 2.10
N ARG A 222 5.10 21.97 3.28
CA ARG A 222 6.55 21.87 3.41
C ARG A 222 7.03 20.62 2.68
N ALA A 223 8.12 20.77 1.95
CA ALA A 223 8.81 19.68 1.27
C ALA A 223 10.23 19.60 1.83
N PHE A 224 10.83 18.41 1.80
CA PHE A 224 12.24 18.32 2.14
C PHE A 224 13.07 19.13 1.14
N SER A 225 14.02 19.90 1.68
CA SER A 225 15.02 20.63 0.92
C SER A 225 16.40 20.15 1.35
N GLN A 226 17.42 20.39 0.53
CA GLN A 226 18.81 20.11 0.92
C GLN A 226 19.16 20.73 2.28
N ARG A 227 18.78 21.99 2.49
CA ARG A 227 18.96 22.69 3.79
C ARG A 227 18.21 22.04 4.94
N TYR A 228 17.06 21.41 4.68
CA TYR A 228 16.29 20.71 5.71
C TYR A 228 17.05 19.49 6.20
N PHE A 229 17.55 18.63 5.30
CA PHE A 229 18.32 17.44 5.68
C PHE A 229 19.59 17.78 6.48
N ILE A 230 20.25 18.88 6.14
CA ILE A 230 21.41 19.36 6.88
C ILE A 230 21.04 19.80 8.31
N LYS A 231 19.84 20.33 8.52
CA LYS A 231 19.40 20.78 9.85
C LYS A 231 18.90 19.67 10.77
N LEU A 232 18.50 18.53 10.21
CA LEU A 232 18.04 17.40 11.02
C LEU A 232 19.15 16.90 11.95
N THR A 233 18.76 16.59 13.18
CA THR A 233 19.61 15.85 14.12
C THR A 233 19.84 14.43 13.61
N LYS A 234 20.82 13.73 14.20
CA LYS A 234 21.05 12.30 13.89
C LYS A 234 19.78 11.48 14.13
N GLN A 235 19.11 11.67 15.26
CA GLN A 235 17.88 10.94 15.60
C GLN A 235 16.74 11.24 14.60
N GLN A 236 16.52 12.50 14.24
CA GLN A 236 15.50 12.84 13.24
C GLN A 236 15.80 12.23 11.86
N MET A 237 17.08 12.08 11.49
CA MET A 237 17.45 11.41 10.25
C MET A 237 17.18 9.90 10.30
N ILE A 238 17.39 9.26 11.47
CA ILE A 238 17.00 7.87 11.70
C ILE A 238 15.49 7.73 11.60
N ASP A 239 14.73 8.58 12.29
CA ASP A 239 13.27 8.56 12.25
C ASP A 239 12.77 8.73 10.81
N LEU A 240 13.36 9.64 10.02
CA LEU A 240 13.03 9.80 8.60
C LEU A 240 13.30 8.54 7.78
N ALA A 241 14.41 7.85 8.02
CA ALA A 241 14.71 6.58 7.37
C ALA A 241 13.64 5.54 7.70
N LEU A 242 13.18 5.47 8.96
CA LEU A 242 12.17 4.53 9.40
C LEU A 242 10.76 4.91 8.93
N PHE A 243 10.40 6.20 8.86
CA PHE A 243 9.17 6.65 8.21
C PHE A 243 9.15 6.26 6.73
N THR A 244 10.27 6.41 6.04
CA THR A 244 10.40 6.03 4.63
C THR A 244 10.38 4.51 4.46
N ASN A 245 10.99 3.76 5.38
CA ASN A 245 10.94 2.31 5.35
C ASN A 245 9.54 1.79 5.64
N GLY A 246 8.78 2.43 6.54
CA GLY A 246 7.39 2.07 6.79
C GLY A 246 6.50 2.22 5.54
N TYR A 247 6.80 3.18 4.65
CA TYR A 247 6.19 3.22 3.32
C TYR A 247 6.55 2.00 2.49
N ALA A 248 7.83 1.62 2.45
CA ALA A 248 8.23 0.42 1.74
C ALA A 248 7.52 -0.80 2.31
N ASP A 249 7.56 -0.97 3.63
CA ASP A 249 7.00 -2.13 4.32
C ASP A 249 5.48 -2.22 4.19
N HIS A 250 4.77 -1.11 3.99
CA HIS A 250 3.36 -1.15 3.63
C HIS A 250 3.14 -1.97 2.34
N PHE A 251 3.82 -1.57 1.27
CA PHE A 251 3.84 -2.29 -0.01
C PHE A 251 4.37 -3.73 0.14
N LEU A 252 5.38 -3.94 0.99
CA LEU A 252 5.87 -5.29 1.30
C LEU A 252 4.78 -6.17 1.91
N THR A 253 4.02 -5.63 2.86
CA THR A 253 2.94 -6.37 3.54
C THR A 253 1.72 -6.59 2.65
N ASP A 254 1.39 -5.67 1.74
CA ASP A 254 0.39 -5.88 0.69
C ASP A 254 0.73 -7.13 -0.14
N ALA A 255 2.03 -7.39 -0.38
CA ALA A 255 2.45 -8.56 -1.17
C ALA A 255 2.15 -9.91 -0.47
N PHE A 256 1.65 -9.90 0.77
CA PHE A 256 1.16 -11.09 1.47
C PHE A 256 -0.37 -11.21 1.44
N SER A 257 -1.03 -10.56 0.49
CA SER A 257 -2.45 -10.78 0.16
C SER A 257 -2.57 -11.32 -1.27
N ALA A 258 -3.33 -12.39 -1.46
CA ALA A 258 -3.49 -13.06 -2.77
C ALA A 258 -4.07 -12.11 -3.82
N GLY A 259 -5.01 -11.26 -3.42
CA GLY A 259 -5.59 -10.24 -4.30
C GLY A 259 -4.57 -9.20 -4.74
N HIS A 260 -3.62 -8.85 -3.87
CA HIS A 260 -2.53 -7.94 -4.20
C HIS A 260 -1.45 -8.59 -5.07
N LEU A 261 -1.32 -9.92 -5.11
CA LEU A 261 -0.29 -10.58 -5.92
C LEU A 261 -0.55 -10.54 -7.43
N ARG A 262 -1.79 -10.72 -7.87
CA ARG A 262 -2.08 -11.05 -9.27
C ARG A 262 -3.15 -10.22 -9.97
N VAL A 263 -3.79 -9.27 -9.29
CA VAL A 263 -4.79 -8.42 -9.93
C VAL A 263 -4.10 -7.38 -10.83
N PRO A 264 -4.32 -7.38 -12.16
CA PRO A 264 -3.61 -6.49 -13.08
C PRO A 264 -4.28 -5.11 -13.12
N ARG A 265 -4.23 -4.38 -12.00
CA ARG A 265 -5.03 -3.16 -11.78
C ARG A 265 -4.89 -2.12 -12.90
N SER A 266 -3.67 -1.83 -13.35
CA SER A 266 -3.41 -0.88 -14.44
C SER A 266 -4.05 -1.31 -15.77
N GLN A 267 -4.16 -2.61 -16.04
CA GLN A 267 -4.81 -3.15 -17.23
C GLN A 267 -6.33 -3.07 -17.09
N ILE A 268 -6.87 -3.30 -15.88
CA ILE A 268 -8.31 -3.12 -15.58
C ILE A 268 -8.70 -1.65 -15.79
N ASP A 269 -7.88 -0.71 -15.33
CA ASP A 269 -8.12 0.72 -15.54
C ASP A 269 -8.20 1.06 -17.05
N ARG A 270 -7.30 0.48 -17.86
CA ARG A 270 -7.33 0.60 -19.33
C ARG A 270 -8.56 -0.05 -19.95
N PHE A 271 -8.93 -1.26 -19.54
CA PHE A 271 -10.17 -1.93 -19.97
C PHE A 271 -11.38 -1.04 -19.76
N VAL A 272 -11.55 -0.50 -18.55
CA VAL A 272 -12.70 0.35 -18.22
C VAL A 272 -12.70 1.65 -19.03
N SER A 273 -11.52 2.22 -19.30
CA SER A 273 -11.41 3.45 -20.11
C SER A 273 -11.94 3.27 -21.55
N TYR A 274 -11.86 2.06 -22.11
CA TYR A 274 -12.40 1.75 -23.44
C TYR A 274 -13.94 1.67 -23.45
N TYR A 275 -14.55 1.28 -22.32
CA TYR A 275 -16.00 1.16 -22.19
C TYR A 275 -16.71 2.47 -21.80
N ASP A 276 -16.00 3.45 -21.25
CA ASP A 276 -16.55 4.71 -20.73
C ASP A 276 -16.46 5.83 -21.80
N ILE A 277 -17.36 5.79 -22.79
CA ILE A 277 -17.37 6.70 -23.96
C ILE A 277 -17.60 8.18 -23.56
N ASP A 278 -18.28 8.44 -22.43
CA ASP A 278 -18.63 9.80 -21.97
C ASP A 278 -17.48 10.52 -21.23
N LEU A 279 -16.35 9.84 -20.99
CA LEU A 279 -15.19 10.41 -20.31
C LEU A 279 -14.00 10.67 -21.23
N VAL A 280 -14.13 10.44 -22.55
CA VAL A 280 -13.10 10.73 -23.58
C VAL A 280 -12.83 12.23 -23.76
N THR A 281 -13.49 13.10 -22.97
CA THR A 281 -13.32 14.56 -23.03
C THR A 281 -12.63 15.16 -21.80
N ASP A 282 -11.56 14.55 -21.30
CA ASP A 282 -10.40 15.32 -20.77
C ASP A 282 -9.24 14.39 -20.36
N SER A 283 -8.09 14.67 -20.97
CA SER A 283 -6.71 14.24 -20.64
C SER A 283 -6.25 12.79 -20.90
N ASP A 284 -5.24 12.71 -21.77
CA ASP A 284 -4.27 11.61 -21.97
C ASP A 284 -3.39 11.31 -20.73
N ASP A 285 -3.63 11.94 -19.58
CA ASP A 285 -2.80 11.89 -18.37
C ASP A 285 -3.54 11.27 -17.16
N ARG A 286 -4.45 10.32 -17.38
CA ARG A 286 -5.13 9.68 -16.23
C ARG A 286 -4.25 8.63 -15.57
N GLU A 287 -3.57 9.08 -14.51
CA GLU A 287 -3.06 8.22 -13.43
C GLU A 287 -4.17 7.75 -12.45
N GLU A 288 -5.45 8.13 -12.67
CA GLU A 288 -6.56 7.91 -11.73
C GLU A 288 -7.57 6.86 -12.25
N GLY A 289 -7.86 5.84 -11.42
CA GLY A 289 -8.84 4.79 -11.73
C GLY A 289 -10.29 5.24 -11.51
N THR A 290 -11.24 4.63 -12.22
CA THR A 290 -12.68 4.93 -12.04
C THR A 290 -13.30 4.12 -10.90
N SER A 291 -14.47 4.50 -10.38
CA SER A 291 -15.20 3.66 -9.42
C SER A 291 -15.55 2.27 -9.98
N LEU A 292 -15.77 2.17 -11.29
CA LEU A 292 -16.05 0.91 -11.99
C LEU A 292 -14.82 0.00 -11.99
N SER A 293 -13.64 0.54 -12.30
CA SER A 293 -12.40 -0.21 -12.14
C SER A 293 -12.22 -0.65 -10.69
N GLY A 294 -12.43 0.25 -9.71
CA GLY A 294 -12.34 -0.04 -8.27
C GLY A 294 -13.14 -1.25 -7.85
N ALA A 295 -14.40 -1.31 -8.30
CA ALA A 295 -15.29 -2.43 -8.05
C ALA A 295 -14.78 -3.75 -8.66
N LEU A 296 -14.34 -3.75 -9.92
CA LEU A 296 -13.80 -4.94 -10.58
C LEU A 296 -12.52 -5.45 -9.91
N THR A 297 -11.63 -4.55 -9.50
CA THR A 297 -10.43 -4.90 -8.75
C THR A 297 -10.79 -5.48 -7.40
N GLN A 298 -11.71 -4.87 -6.63
CA GLN A 298 -12.11 -5.42 -5.34
C GLN A 298 -12.75 -6.80 -5.47
N LEU A 299 -13.53 -7.04 -6.54
CA LEU A 299 -14.07 -8.35 -6.85
C LEU A 299 -12.96 -9.39 -7.01
N LEU A 300 -12.00 -9.14 -7.91
CA LEU A 300 -10.89 -10.06 -8.17
C LEU A 300 -10.00 -10.23 -6.93
N HIS A 301 -9.73 -9.12 -6.24
CA HIS A 301 -8.95 -9.08 -5.01
C HIS A 301 -9.54 -10.00 -3.93
N ASN A 302 -10.87 -9.96 -3.75
CA ASN A 302 -11.53 -10.75 -2.71
C ASN A 302 -11.76 -12.21 -3.11
N THR A 303 -11.74 -12.52 -4.41
CA THR A 303 -12.13 -13.84 -4.95
C THR A 303 -11.31 -14.96 -4.31
N ASP A 304 -10.00 -14.76 -4.14
CA ASP A 304 -9.11 -15.78 -3.58
C ASP A 304 -9.47 -16.18 -2.15
N GLY A 305 -9.65 -15.20 -1.26
CA GLY A 305 -10.08 -15.46 0.11
C GLY A 305 -11.43 -16.17 0.20
N TYR A 306 -12.37 -15.84 -0.70
CA TYR A 306 -13.66 -16.52 -0.76
C TYR A 306 -13.58 -17.98 -1.19
N LEU A 307 -12.57 -18.35 -1.99
CA LEU A 307 -12.34 -19.72 -2.46
C LEU A 307 -11.43 -20.53 -1.50
N GLY A 308 -11.13 -19.97 -0.32
CA GLY A 308 -10.30 -20.63 0.69
C GLY A 308 -8.81 -20.24 0.65
N GLY A 309 -8.42 -19.44 -0.34
CA GLY A 309 -7.06 -18.97 -0.58
C GLY A 309 -6.39 -19.62 -1.79
N THR A 310 -5.22 -19.11 -2.15
CA THR A 310 -4.37 -19.60 -3.23
C THR A 310 -3.05 -20.12 -2.65
N LYS A 311 -2.61 -21.30 -3.11
CA LYS A 311 -1.28 -21.82 -2.78
C LYS A 311 -0.22 -20.96 -3.44
N VAL A 312 0.76 -20.53 -2.66
CA VAL A 312 1.89 -19.73 -3.11
C VAL A 312 3.21 -20.37 -2.67
N THR A 313 4.29 -19.97 -3.34
CA THR A 313 5.67 -20.23 -2.92
C THR A 313 6.42 -18.90 -2.82
N ASN A 314 7.62 -18.87 -2.24
CA ASN A 314 8.50 -17.72 -2.32
C ASN A 314 9.89 -18.08 -2.89
N SER A 315 10.80 -17.10 -2.98
CA SER A 315 12.10 -17.31 -3.63
C SER A 315 13.04 -18.24 -2.85
N VAL A 316 12.72 -18.54 -1.58
CA VAL A 316 13.46 -19.52 -0.76
C VAL A 316 12.79 -20.89 -0.71
N GLY A 317 11.67 -21.08 -1.42
CA GLY A 317 10.96 -22.35 -1.55
C GLY A 317 9.98 -22.67 -0.43
N ASN A 318 9.57 -21.69 0.39
CA ASN A 318 8.52 -21.91 1.38
C ASN A 318 7.16 -21.91 0.68
N GLU A 319 6.35 -22.93 0.95
CA GLU A 319 4.97 -23.02 0.44
C GLU A 319 3.95 -22.70 1.54
N PHE A 320 2.91 -21.93 1.21
CA PHE A 320 1.82 -21.59 2.13
C PHE A 320 0.56 -21.14 1.37
N ILE A 321 -0.52 -20.86 2.09
CA ILE A 321 -1.79 -20.42 1.51
C ILE A 321 -1.94 -18.93 1.78
N LEU A 322 -2.19 -18.15 0.74
CA LEU A 322 -2.56 -16.76 0.87
C LEU A 322 -4.03 -16.53 0.59
N ARG A 323 -4.58 -15.56 1.31
CA ARG A 323 -5.98 -15.16 1.22
C ARG A 323 -6.08 -13.66 0.93
N SER A 324 -7.28 -13.11 0.97
CA SER A 324 -7.52 -11.68 0.78
C SER A 324 -7.16 -10.89 2.04
N ASP A 325 -7.22 -9.56 1.97
CA ASP A 325 -7.07 -8.69 3.14
C ASP A 325 -8.02 -9.09 4.28
N LYS A 326 -7.60 -8.82 5.53
CA LYS A 326 -8.24 -9.27 6.78
C LYS A 326 -8.21 -10.77 7.04
N GLN A 327 -7.49 -11.52 6.22
CA GLN A 327 -7.38 -12.96 6.35
C GLN A 327 -5.94 -13.41 6.50
N LEU A 328 -4.99 -12.47 6.67
CA LEU A 328 -3.59 -12.81 6.89
C LEU A 328 -3.42 -13.52 8.24
N PHE A 329 -4.16 -13.06 9.24
CA PHE A 329 -4.17 -13.67 10.58
C PHE A 329 -5.13 -14.85 10.70
N SER A 330 -5.84 -15.23 9.62
CA SER A 330 -6.73 -16.39 9.65
C SER A 330 -5.96 -17.70 9.82
N LEU A 331 -6.47 -18.60 10.67
CA LEU A 331 -5.91 -19.94 10.83
C LEU A 331 -5.96 -20.74 9.49
N PRO A 332 -5.06 -21.72 9.27
CA PRO A 332 -4.94 -22.43 8.00
C PRO A 332 -6.25 -23.04 7.44
N ASP A 333 -7.21 -23.40 8.30
CA ASP A 333 -8.50 -23.99 7.91
C ASP A 333 -9.72 -23.28 8.52
N SER A 334 -9.59 -22.02 8.95
CA SER A 334 -10.68 -21.28 9.60
C SER A 334 -10.68 -19.81 9.20
N THR A 335 -11.83 -19.16 9.35
CA THR A 335 -11.95 -17.70 9.30
C THR A 335 -11.62 -17.04 10.64
N GLU A 336 -11.38 -17.83 11.69
CA GLU A 336 -10.88 -17.35 12.98
C GLU A 336 -9.49 -16.76 12.82
N LEU A 337 -9.26 -15.60 13.41
CA LEU A 337 -7.98 -14.92 13.44
C LEU A 337 -7.19 -15.41 14.65
N SER A 338 -5.86 -15.47 14.53
CA SER A 338 -4.96 -15.69 15.66
C SER A 338 -3.63 -14.99 15.40
N ALA A 339 -3.23 -14.13 16.33
CA ALA A 339 -1.89 -13.51 16.36
C ALA A 339 -0.84 -14.41 17.04
N ASP A 340 -1.21 -15.62 17.45
CA ASP A 340 -0.30 -16.59 18.05
C ASP A 340 0.48 -17.32 16.95
N PHE A 341 1.80 -17.11 16.89
CA PHE A 341 2.69 -17.74 15.92
C PHE A 341 2.74 -19.26 16.04
N GLU A 342 2.47 -19.83 17.22
CA GLU A 342 2.40 -21.29 17.38
C GLU A 342 1.17 -21.87 16.68
N GLN A 343 0.09 -21.08 16.59
CA GLN A 343 -1.18 -21.48 15.95
C GLN A 343 -1.23 -21.09 14.47
N ASN A 344 -0.56 -19.99 14.09
CA ASN A 344 -0.49 -19.50 12.73
C ASN A 344 0.97 -19.25 12.31
N ASN A 345 1.68 -20.33 12.01
CA ASN A 345 3.08 -20.27 11.60
C ASN A 345 3.31 -19.53 10.28
N GLN A 346 2.28 -19.35 9.43
CA GLN A 346 2.41 -18.65 8.14
C GLN A 346 2.63 -17.14 8.34
N LEU A 347 2.21 -16.57 9.48
CA LEU A 347 2.51 -15.19 9.87
C LEU A 347 4.00 -14.91 10.02
N GLN A 348 4.83 -15.94 10.20
CA GLN A 348 6.27 -15.75 10.28
C GLN A 348 6.84 -15.13 8.99
N TYR A 349 6.28 -15.44 7.82
CA TYR A 349 6.81 -14.98 6.54
C TYR A 349 6.67 -13.47 6.32
N PRO A 350 5.48 -12.84 6.45
CA PRO A 350 5.37 -11.39 6.35
C PRO A 350 6.16 -10.66 7.44
N VAL A 351 6.17 -11.21 8.67
CA VAL A 351 6.93 -10.60 9.78
C VAL A 351 8.43 -10.66 9.52
N ASP A 352 8.96 -11.80 9.07
CA ASP A 352 10.38 -11.95 8.76
C ASP A 352 10.80 -11.12 7.54
N ALA A 353 9.91 -10.91 6.57
CA ALA A 353 10.16 -10.01 5.46
C ALA A 353 10.37 -8.57 5.96
N VAL A 354 9.50 -8.08 6.84
CA VAL A 354 9.64 -6.74 7.45
C VAL A 354 10.87 -6.69 8.38
N VAL A 355 11.20 -7.76 9.11
CA VAL A 355 12.44 -7.84 9.91
C VAL A 355 13.66 -7.67 9.01
N HIS A 356 13.72 -8.36 7.88
CA HIS A 356 14.82 -8.23 6.92
C HIS A 356 14.92 -6.81 6.35
N SER A 357 13.78 -6.20 5.99
CA SER A 357 13.72 -4.81 5.56
C SER A 357 14.31 -3.85 6.62
N LEU A 358 13.86 -3.96 7.88
CA LEU A 358 14.37 -3.15 8.98
C LEU A 358 15.85 -3.39 9.27
N GLN A 359 16.31 -4.64 9.23
CA GLN A 359 17.72 -4.99 9.46
C GLN A 359 18.63 -4.35 8.42
N GLU A 360 18.25 -4.29 7.14
CA GLU A 360 19.02 -3.59 6.11
C GLU A 360 19.16 -2.09 6.43
N VAL A 361 18.07 -1.45 6.87
CA VAL A 361 18.10 -0.04 7.33
C VAL A 361 19.00 0.15 8.54
N PHE A 362 18.83 -0.67 9.58
CA PHE A 362 19.63 -0.60 10.81
C PHE A 362 21.11 -0.82 10.54
N ASN A 363 21.45 -1.81 9.71
CA ASN A 363 22.83 -2.09 9.33
C ASN A 363 23.49 -0.88 8.65
N VAL A 364 22.78 -0.15 7.79
CA VAL A 364 23.30 1.06 7.14
C VAL A 364 23.42 2.23 8.12
N VAL A 365 22.46 2.41 9.05
CA VAL A 365 22.57 3.46 10.09
C VAL A 365 23.83 3.29 10.94
N VAL A 366 24.21 2.04 11.21
CA VAL A 366 25.31 1.70 12.13
C VAL A 366 26.64 1.67 11.41
N ASN A 367 26.68 1.00 10.26
CA ASN A 367 27.93 0.69 9.56
C ASN A 367 28.17 1.56 8.33
N GLY A 368 27.20 2.39 7.93
CA GLY A 368 27.30 3.30 6.82
C GLY A 368 27.09 2.66 5.45
N GLY A 369 27.54 3.34 4.40
CA GLY A 369 27.26 2.97 3.00
C GLY A 369 27.79 1.60 2.59
N ASP A 370 28.85 1.09 3.22
CA ASP A 370 29.43 -0.21 2.90
C ASP A 370 28.51 -1.38 3.30
N ALA A 371 27.57 -1.12 4.22
CA ALA A 371 26.54 -2.08 4.64
C ALA A 371 25.27 -2.02 3.79
N MET A 372 25.22 -1.19 2.73
CA MET A 372 24.10 -1.24 1.80
C MET A 372 24.03 -2.63 1.13
N PRO A 373 22.83 -3.19 0.95
CA PRO A 373 22.65 -4.45 0.22
C PRO A 373 23.31 -4.36 -1.16
N LYS A 374 24.11 -5.37 -1.51
CA LYS A 374 24.82 -5.41 -2.80
C LYS A 374 23.97 -6.00 -3.93
N TYR A 375 23.02 -6.87 -3.59
CA TYR A 375 22.19 -7.61 -4.53
C TYR A 375 20.71 -7.44 -4.19
N ALA A 376 19.91 -8.49 -4.35
CA ALA A 376 18.49 -8.48 -4.04
C ALA A 376 18.25 -8.05 -2.58
N TYR A 377 17.15 -7.34 -2.35
CA TYR A 377 16.71 -7.02 -1.00
C TYR A 377 16.22 -8.30 -0.34
N LYS A 378 16.73 -8.57 0.87
CA LYS A 378 16.48 -9.86 1.54
C LYS A 378 15.00 -10.08 1.82
N ALA A 379 14.26 -9.02 2.12
CA ALA A 379 12.81 -9.06 2.32
C ALA A 379 12.03 -9.62 1.11
N LEU A 380 12.47 -9.29 -0.11
CA LEU A 380 11.80 -9.74 -1.34
C LEU A 380 11.99 -11.23 -1.61
N GLU A 381 12.94 -11.90 -0.95
CA GLU A 381 13.08 -13.35 -1.07
C GLU A 381 11.91 -14.10 -0.43
N LEU A 382 11.25 -13.48 0.55
CA LEU A 382 10.10 -14.03 1.25
C LEU A 382 8.78 -13.65 0.60
N VAL A 383 8.77 -12.69 -0.33
CA VAL A 383 7.57 -12.30 -1.05
C VAL A 383 7.07 -13.48 -1.89
N PRO A 384 5.79 -13.85 -1.72
CA PRO A 384 5.22 -15.00 -2.40
C PRO A 384 4.87 -14.71 -3.87
N PHE A 385 4.76 -15.79 -4.63
CA PHE A 385 4.26 -15.83 -6.00
C PHE A 385 3.55 -17.16 -6.25
N ILE A 386 2.72 -17.20 -7.30
CA ILE A 386 1.92 -18.38 -7.65
C ILE A 386 2.69 -19.18 -8.71
N GLU A 387 3.03 -20.45 -8.42
CA GLU A 387 3.66 -21.34 -9.40
C GLU A 387 2.64 -21.91 -10.40
N ASN A 388 3.04 -22.03 -11.68
CA ASN A 388 2.32 -22.77 -12.74
C ASN A 388 0.85 -22.33 -12.95
N ALA A 389 0.68 -21.15 -13.53
CA ALA A 389 -0.56 -20.38 -13.41
C ALA A 389 -1.67 -20.64 -14.45
N GLU A 390 -1.62 -21.65 -15.33
CA GLU A 390 -2.79 -21.90 -16.23
C GLU A 390 -4.01 -22.45 -15.46
N GLN A 391 -3.81 -23.49 -14.63
CA GLN A 391 -4.91 -24.11 -13.87
C GLN A 391 -5.41 -23.23 -12.73
N ASN A 392 -4.56 -22.35 -12.22
CA ASN A 392 -4.88 -21.39 -11.18
C ASN A 392 -5.03 -19.96 -11.73
N SER A 393 -5.29 -19.79 -13.03
CA SER A 393 -5.38 -18.45 -13.62
C SER A 393 -6.51 -17.63 -13.00
N LEU A 394 -6.35 -16.30 -13.02
CA LEU A 394 -7.38 -15.41 -12.49
C LEU A 394 -8.74 -15.60 -13.19
N ALA A 395 -8.72 -15.89 -14.50
CA ALA A 395 -9.91 -16.19 -15.29
C ALA A 395 -10.60 -17.50 -14.85
N THR A 396 -9.81 -18.55 -14.60
CA THR A 396 -10.35 -19.83 -14.12
C THR A 396 -10.96 -19.69 -12.72
N GLN A 397 -10.32 -18.91 -11.85
CA GLN A 397 -10.76 -18.70 -10.46
C GLN A 397 -12.07 -17.91 -10.39
N ILE A 398 -12.20 -16.83 -11.17
CA ILE A 398 -13.46 -16.09 -11.21
C ILE A 398 -14.58 -16.93 -11.86
N GLN A 399 -14.27 -17.74 -12.88
CA GLN A 399 -15.24 -18.64 -13.51
C GLN A 399 -15.73 -19.71 -12.53
N ALA A 400 -14.83 -20.35 -11.79
CA ALA A 400 -15.17 -21.30 -10.72
C ALA A 400 -16.05 -20.64 -9.64
N ALA A 401 -15.75 -19.40 -9.24
CA ALA A 401 -16.59 -18.66 -8.29
C ALA A 401 -18.00 -18.33 -8.85
N ILE A 402 -18.13 -18.09 -10.16
CA ILE A 402 -19.44 -17.91 -10.82
C ILE A 402 -20.24 -19.21 -10.78
N GLU A 403 -19.59 -20.34 -11.08
CA GLU A 403 -20.18 -21.68 -11.12
C GLU A 403 -20.64 -22.13 -9.74
N ASP A 404 -19.77 -22.04 -8.72
CA ASP A 404 -20.07 -22.42 -7.34
C ASP A 404 -21.31 -21.70 -6.79
N ARG A 405 -21.44 -20.40 -7.07
CA ARG A 405 -22.57 -19.61 -6.56
C ARG A 405 -23.82 -19.72 -7.43
N GLY A 406 -23.69 -20.21 -8.67
CA GLY A 406 -24.80 -20.42 -9.59
C GLY A 406 -25.45 -19.15 -10.15
N ALA A 407 -24.86 -17.97 -9.93
CA ALA A 407 -25.31 -16.70 -10.54
C ALA A 407 -24.28 -15.56 -10.42
N THR A 408 -24.05 -14.83 -11.52
CA THR A 408 -23.32 -13.55 -11.58
C THR A 408 -23.73 -12.56 -10.49
N LYS A 409 -25.01 -12.53 -10.11
CA LYS A 409 -25.48 -11.62 -9.05
C LYS A 409 -24.78 -11.87 -7.72
N LYS A 410 -24.55 -13.14 -7.37
CA LYS A 410 -23.96 -13.54 -6.09
C LYS A 410 -22.45 -13.34 -6.03
N ILE A 411 -21.77 -13.24 -7.17
CA ILE A 411 -20.34 -12.92 -7.21
C ILE A 411 -20.10 -11.42 -6.99
N ILE A 412 -21.01 -10.58 -7.49
CA ILE A 412 -20.98 -9.13 -7.24
C ILE A 412 -21.18 -8.81 -5.74
N ASP A 413 -21.76 -9.73 -4.97
CA ASP A 413 -21.88 -9.62 -3.52
C ASP A 413 -20.54 -9.87 -2.78
N GLN A 414 -19.45 -10.19 -3.49
CA GLN A 414 -18.07 -10.20 -2.96
C GLN A 414 -17.45 -8.79 -2.91
N MET A 415 -18.02 -7.84 -3.67
CA MET A 415 -17.70 -6.43 -3.52
C MET A 415 -18.33 -5.90 -2.23
N SER A 416 -17.78 -4.82 -1.68
CA SER A 416 -18.49 -4.11 -0.60
C SER A 416 -19.87 -3.64 -1.08
N ASP A 417 -20.83 -3.47 -0.17
CA ASP A 417 -22.18 -3.00 -0.51
C ASP A 417 -22.13 -1.70 -1.32
N GLU A 418 -21.20 -0.80 -1.00
CA GLU A 418 -21.00 0.46 -1.71
C GLU A 418 -20.46 0.25 -3.12
N MET A 419 -19.42 -0.58 -3.29
CA MET A 419 -18.86 -0.86 -4.62
C MET A 419 -19.85 -1.61 -5.50
N SER A 420 -20.59 -2.55 -4.92
CA SER A 420 -21.69 -3.28 -5.56
C SER A 420 -22.78 -2.32 -6.04
N LEU A 421 -23.18 -1.36 -5.19
CA LEU A 421 -24.17 -0.34 -5.53
C LEU A 421 -23.66 0.60 -6.63
N LEU A 422 -22.41 1.09 -6.52
CA LEU A 422 -21.79 1.97 -7.51
C LEU A 422 -21.66 1.28 -8.87
N PHE A 423 -21.22 0.02 -8.88
CA PHE A 423 -21.11 -0.81 -10.07
C PHE A 423 -22.46 -0.97 -10.78
N LYS A 424 -23.49 -1.40 -10.04
CA LYS A 424 -24.86 -1.59 -10.56
C LYS A 424 -25.45 -0.27 -11.06
N ALA A 425 -25.27 0.83 -10.30
CA ALA A 425 -25.80 2.14 -10.65
C ALA A 425 -25.12 2.72 -11.90
N LYS A 426 -23.80 2.59 -12.03
CA LYS A 426 -23.07 3.11 -13.19
C LYS A 426 -23.46 2.38 -14.48
N LEU A 427 -23.58 1.05 -14.43
CA LEU A 427 -23.98 0.28 -15.60
C LEU A 427 -25.43 0.53 -16.02
N LEU A 428 -26.33 0.81 -15.06
CA LEU A 428 -27.69 1.25 -15.36
C LEU A 428 -27.72 2.62 -16.08
N ILE A 429 -26.85 3.56 -15.69
CA ILE A 429 -26.75 4.88 -16.33
C ILE A 429 -26.24 4.78 -17.76
N GLU A 430 -25.34 3.82 -18.02
CA GLU A 430 -24.79 3.55 -19.35
C GLU A 430 -25.70 2.67 -20.22
N ASP A 431 -26.89 2.32 -19.74
CA ASP A 431 -27.84 1.40 -20.41
C ASP A 431 -27.22 0.03 -20.74
N LYS A 432 -26.30 -0.43 -19.89
CA LYS A 432 -25.63 -1.74 -20.01
C LYS A 432 -26.12 -2.72 -18.95
N SER A 433 -26.28 -3.98 -19.35
CA SER A 433 -26.51 -5.07 -18.40
C SER A 433 -25.23 -5.35 -17.62
N TYR A 434 -25.29 -5.24 -16.28
CA TYR A 434 -24.14 -5.56 -15.43
C TYR A 434 -23.65 -7.01 -15.58
N LYS A 435 -24.53 -7.93 -16.01
CA LYS A 435 -24.17 -9.32 -16.27
C LYS A 435 -23.31 -9.46 -17.52
N HIS A 436 -23.71 -8.80 -18.60
CA HIS A 436 -22.97 -8.84 -19.86
C HIS A 436 -21.63 -8.15 -19.69
N TYR A 437 -21.61 -6.99 -19.04
CA TYR A 437 -20.37 -6.27 -18.75
C TYR A 437 -19.39 -7.10 -17.89
N LEU A 438 -19.89 -7.79 -16.86
CA LEU A 438 -19.02 -8.66 -16.06
C LEU A 438 -18.50 -9.84 -16.88
N GLN A 439 -19.32 -10.43 -17.76
CA GLN A 439 -18.88 -11.50 -18.64
C GLN A 439 -17.78 -11.02 -19.59
N ASP A 440 -18.00 -9.88 -20.27
CA ASP A 440 -16.99 -9.27 -21.15
C ASP A 440 -15.68 -9.01 -20.41
N PHE A 441 -15.77 -8.54 -19.16
CA PHE A 441 -14.61 -8.36 -18.31
C PHE A 441 -13.89 -9.68 -18.02
N VAL A 442 -14.62 -10.72 -17.58
CA VAL A 442 -14.05 -12.05 -17.31
C VAL A 442 -13.39 -12.62 -18.57
N ASP A 443 -14.04 -12.52 -19.72
CA ASP A 443 -13.53 -12.97 -21.01
C ASP A 443 -12.27 -12.20 -21.44
N SER A 444 -12.12 -10.96 -20.98
CA SER A 444 -10.94 -10.13 -21.26
C SER A 444 -9.72 -10.43 -20.37
N ILE A 445 -9.90 -11.10 -19.22
CA ILE A 445 -8.82 -11.34 -18.25
C ILE A 445 -7.56 -11.95 -18.88
N PRO A 446 -7.63 -12.98 -19.76
CA PRO A 446 -6.44 -13.53 -20.39
C PRO A 446 -5.63 -12.51 -21.19
N GLN A 447 -6.31 -11.60 -21.90
CA GLN A 447 -5.67 -10.52 -22.65
C GLN A 447 -5.08 -9.47 -21.70
N LEU A 448 -5.79 -9.09 -20.64
CA LEU A 448 -5.27 -8.19 -19.60
C LEU A 448 -4.00 -8.76 -18.96
N MET A 449 -3.98 -10.05 -18.65
CA MET A 449 -2.80 -10.71 -18.08
C MET A 449 -1.63 -10.80 -19.09
N ALA A 450 -1.92 -10.95 -20.39
CA ALA A 450 -0.89 -10.86 -21.42
C ALA A 450 -0.23 -9.47 -21.47
N GLU A 451 -1.04 -8.41 -21.43
CA GLU A 451 -0.54 -7.03 -21.38
C GLU A 451 0.20 -6.71 -20.07
N PHE A 452 -0.22 -7.32 -18.97
CA PHE A 452 0.51 -7.24 -17.70
C PHE A 452 1.90 -7.88 -17.82
N ARG A 453 2.00 -9.10 -18.35
CA ARG A 453 3.30 -9.79 -18.55
C ARG A 453 4.24 -9.00 -19.46
N GLU A 454 3.72 -8.39 -20.53
CA GLU A 454 4.50 -7.54 -21.41
C GLU A 454 5.04 -6.31 -20.67
N GLN A 455 4.20 -5.64 -19.88
CA GLN A 455 4.61 -4.51 -19.05
C GLN A 455 5.72 -4.91 -18.06
N VAL A 456 5.54 -6.02 -17.33
CA VAL A 456 6.55 -6.53 -16.39
C VAL A 456 7.85 -6.80 -17.13
N THR A 457 7.79 -7.48 -18.27
CA THR A 457 8.97 -7.81 -19.07
C THR A 457 9.74 -6.55 -19.47
N MET A 458 9.05 -5.55 -20.01
CA MET A 458 9.67 -4.29 -20.43
C MET A 458 10.27 -3.51 -19.24
N GLU A 459 9.50 -3.32 -18.17
CA GLU A 459 9.92 -2.48 -17.05
C GLU A 459 10.99 -3.15 -16.18
N SER A 460 10.96 -4.48 -16.05
CA SER A 460 11.96 -5.25 -15.32
C SER A 460 13.34 -5.22 -15.97
N GLU A 461 13.48 -4.70 -17.19
CA GLU A 461 14.79 -4.47 -17.80
C GLU A 461 15.60 -3.35 -17.12
N ASN A 462 14.96 -2.54 -16.28
CA ASN A 462 15.63 -1.55 -15.45
C ASN A 462 16.66 -2.21 -14.51
N GLU A 463 17.90 -1.73 -14.55
CA GLU A 463 19.03 -2.26 -13.76
C GLU A 463 18.78 -2.24 -12.24
N LEU A 464 18.01 -1.27 -11.74
CA LEU A 464 17.62 -1.26 -10.32
C LEU A 464 16.76 -2.48 -9.99
N PHE A 465 15.74 -2.77 -10.80
CA PHE A 465 14.83 -3.90 -10.53
C PHE A 465 15.54 -5.25 -10.71
N LYS A 466 16.33 -5.43 -11.78
CA LYS A 466 17.16 -6.64 -11.96
C LYS A 466 18.08 -6.91 -10.77
N LYS A 467 18.65 -5.86 -10.20
CA LYS A 467 19.58 -5.96 -9.08
C LYS A 467 18.87 -6.23 -7.76
N ARG A 468 17.70 -5.64 -7.55
CA ARG A 468 17.02 -5.61 -6.24
C ARG A 468 15.96 -6.68 -6.04
N ILE A 469 15.39 -7.22 -7.12
CA ILE A 469 14.35 -8.23 -7.06
C ILE A 469 14.99 -9.62 -7.26
N PRO A 470 14.70 -10.61 -6.40
CA PRO A 470 15.17 -11.99 -6.60
C PRO A 470 14.71 -12.55 -7.96
N ALA A 471 15.60 -13.29 -8.62
CA ALA A 471 15.30 -13.87 -9.93
C ALA A 471 14.05 -14.78 -9.95
N PRO A 472 13.78 -15.65 -8.94
CA PRO A 472 12.57 -16.48 -8.94
C PRO A 472 11.27 -15.66 -8.92
N LEU A 473 11.22 -14.61 -8.08
CA LEU A 473 10.09 -13.69 -8.03
C LEU A 473 9.89 -12.96 -9.36
N LEU A 474 10.98 -12.45 -9.94
CA LEU A 474 10.92 -11.70 -11.20
C LEU A 474 10.45 -12.57 -12.37
N GLU A 475 10.91 -13.81 -12.45
CA GLU A 475 10.51 -14.74 -13.50
C GLU A 475 9.02 -15.11 -13.37
N ASN A 476 8.53 -15.35 -12.14
CA ASN A 476 7.11 -15.64 -11.94
C ASN A 476 6.21 -14.45 -12.27
N LEU A 477 6.63 -13.22 -11.98
CA LEU A 477 5.89 -12.02 -12.39
C LEU A 477 5.78 -11.89 -13.91
N ARG A 478 6.80 -12.33 -14.67
CA ARG A 478 6.80 -12.35 -16.14
C ARG A 478 5.92 -13.44 -16.74
N GLN A 479 5.61 -14.48 -15.97
CA GLN A 479 4.84 -15.64 -16.41
C GLN A 479 3.44 -15.71 -15.77
N MET A 480 3.00 -14.66 -15.07
CA MET A 480 1.74 -14.68 -14.31
C MET A 480 0.50 -14.75 -15.23
N HIS A 481 -0.49 -15.58 -14.87
CA HIS A 481 -1.72 -15.84 -15.66
C HIS A 481 -3.02 -15.51 -14.94
#